data_AF-A0A2N2IQR4-F1
#
_entry.id   AF-A0A2N2IQR4-F1
#
_cell.length_a   1.000
_cell.length_b   1.000
_cell.length_c   1.000
_cell.angle_alpha   90.00
_cell.angle_beta   90.00
_cell.angle_gamma   90.00
#
_symmetry.space_group_name_H-M   'P 1'
#
loop_
_entity.id
_entity.type
_entity.pdbx_description
1 polymer ?
#
loop_
_entity_poly.entity_id
_entity_poly.type
_entity_poly.pdbx_seq_one_letter_code
_entity_poly.pdbx_strand_id
1 'polypeptide(L)'
;MLKPAERMPGPFVPTLPGRHEGRDLVDDLIDEYIPPWAQQMIVVLGDVSDIVDDMRVYHTVFLIPMGNNEYYGTQSWDIVEFDYRGNVVSDSPQNILGFTVHPEDFTSREICGTFYIDRHRIENVVGGLVRWAIEAMVTIVSCSSSDMPCYYSLEEALEDIIDCDSIAVAIEDLVWSIWEDAPSVYSPVFSACNSQKQNAINAILNALDNITVQLNLLSLRGMSPIVTDRDMHPGRWFGSLAGGNFTGDFTAIRP
;
A
#
# COMPACT_ATOMS: atom_id res chain seq x y z
N MET A 1 76.82 39.18 19.35
CA MET A 1 76.20 37.84 19.47
C MET A 1 75.04 37.93 20.44
N LEU A 2 73.81 37.80 19.94
CA LEU A 2 72.60 37.29 20.60
C LEU A 2 71.53 37.20 19.50
N LYS A 3 70.93 36.01 19.34
CA LYS A 3 70.05 35.59 18.23
C LYS A 3 68.63 36.19 18.34
N PRO A 4 67.89 36.35 17.22
CA PRO A 4 66.47 36.73 17.24
C PRO A 4 65.58 35.53 17.58
N ALA A 5 64.49 35.79 18.32
CA ALA A 5 63.52 34.79 18.78
C ALA A 5 62.56 34.37 17.66
N GLU A 6 62.34 33.06 17.54
CA GLU A 6 61.41 32.40 16.62
C GLU A 6 59.95 32.66 17.03
N ARG A 7 59.09 32.94 16.03
CA ARG A 7 57.63 33.01 16.21
C ARG A 7 57.09 31.60 16.45
N MET A 8 56.34 31.41 17.54
CA MET A 8 55.52 30.22 17.73
C MET A 8 54.35 30.19 16.73
N PRO A 9 53.97 29.03 16.19
CA PRO A 9 52.75 28.89 15.40
C PRO A 9 51.53 29.06 16.32
N GLY A 10 50.57 29.90 15.89
CA GLY A 10 49.30 30.10 16.58
C GLY A 10 48.42 28.85 16.58
N PRO A 11 47.33 28.83 17.36
CA PRO A 11 46.43 27.69 17.45
C PRO A 11 45.84 27.36 16.07
N PHE A 12 45.85 26.07 15.76
CA PHE A 12 45.25 25.47 14.59
C PHE A 12 43.74 25.76 14.63
N VAL A 13 43.26 26.63 13.75
CA VAL A 13 41.83 26.79 13.49
C VAL A 13 41.46 25.69 12.50
N PRO A 14 40.61 24.70 12.85
CA PRO A 14 40.12 23.76 11.87
C PRO A 14 39.31 24.54 10.84
N THR A 15 39.81 24.58 9.60
CA THR A 15 39.03 25.00 8.45
C THR A 15 37.87 24.01 8.30
N LEU A 16 36.65 24.48 8.58
CA LEU A 16 35.41 23.80 8.21
C LEU A 16 35.48 23.42 6.72
N PRO A 17 35.33 22.13 6.35
CA PRO A 17 35.24 21.77 4.96
C PRO A 17 33.89 22.22 4.41
N GLY A 18 33.94 22.86 3.24
CA GLY A 18 32.91 22.78 2.22
C GLY A 18 31.49 23.21 2.61
N ARG A 19 31.19 24.47 2.34
CA ARG A 19 29.84 24.97 2.04
C ARG A 19 29.24 24.09 0.92
N HIS A 20 28.46 23.07 1.27
CA HIS A 20 27.47 22.50 0.37
C HIS A 20 26.23 23.39 0.42
N GLU A 21 25.80 23.84 -0.75
CA GLU A 21 24.54 24.55 -0.98
C GLU A 21 23.38 23.77 -0.35
N GLY A 22 22.54 24.47 0.41
CA GLY A 22 21.32 24.01 1.09
C GLY A 22 20.69 22.72 0.58
N ARG A 23 21.24 21.59 1.02
CA ARG A 23 20.39 20.51 1.52
C ARG A 23 19.94 20.99 2.88
N ASP A 24 18.63 21.03 3.08
CA ASP A 24 18.08 21.59 4.30
C ASP A 24 18.67 20.80 5.47
N LEU A 25 19.10 21.47 6.53
CA LEU A 25 19.49 20.83 7.80
C LEU A 25 18.40 19.83 8.26
N VAL A 26 17.15 20.12 7.87
CA VAL A 26 15.96 19.29 8.03
C VAL A 26 16.05 17.99 7.23
N ASP A 27 16.54 18.00 5.98
CA ASP A 27 16.70 16.80 5.16
C ASP A 27 17.79 15.87 5.72
N ASP A 28 18.92 16.42 6.18
CA ASP A 28 19.99 15.64 6.80
C ASP A 28 19.55 15.05 8.17
N LEU A 29 18.74 15.80 8.95
CA LEU A 29 18.12 15.29 10.17
C LEU A 29 17.08 14.20 9.85
N ILE A 30 16.26 14.39 8.82
CA ILE A 30 15.28 13.38 8.40
C ILE A 30 15.97 12.08 7.97
N ASP A 31 17.05 12.16 7.18
CA ASP A 31 17.80 10.97 6.76
C ASP A 31 18.50 10.24 7.93
N GLU A 32 18.89 10.94 8.98
CA GLU A 32 19.50 10.34 10.18
C GLU A 32 18.47 9.70 11.12
N TYR A 33 17.25 10.21 11.15
CA TYR A 33 16.18 9.73 12.04
C TYR A 33 15.12 8.86 11.36
N ILE A 34 15.20 8.64 10.04
CA ILE A 34 14.43 7.61 9.34
C ILE A 34 15.12 6.25 9.56
N PRO A 35 14.44 5.27 10.19
CA PRO A 35 14.99 3.95 10.37
C PRO A 35 15.30 3.27 9.02
N PRO A 36 16.36 2.46 8.90
CA PRO A 36 16.67 1.73 7.66
C PRO A 36 15.52 0.86 7.15
N TRP A 37 14.66 0.37 8.04
CA TRP A 37 13.48 -0.41 7.68
C TRP A 37 12.43 0.41 6.92
N ALA A 38 12.37 1.73 7.10
CA ALA A 38 11.40 2.59 6.42
C ALA A 38 11.59 2.60 4.89
N GLN A 39 12.83 2.43 4.43
CA GLN A 39 13.11 2.26 3.00
C GLN A 39 12.45 0.99 2.43
N GLN A 40 12.35 -0.07 3.23
CA GLN A 40 11.68 -1.30 2.82
C GLN A 40 10.16 -1.11 2.69
N MET A 41 9.57 -0.18 3.47
CA MET A 41 8.15 0.15 3.34
C MET A 41 7.82 0.90 2.06
N ILE A 42 8.74 1.72 1.55
CA ILE A 42 8.58 2.36 0.23
C ILE A 42 8.57 1.31 -0.88
N VAL A 43 9.42 0.28 -0.78
CA VAL A 43 9.44 -0.84 -1.73
C VAL A 43 8.11 -1.60 -1.68
N VAL A 44 7.58 -1.87 -0.48
CA VAL A 44 6.27 -2.53 -0.30
C VAL A 44 5.13 -1.77 -0.98
N LEU A 45 5.11 -0.44 -0.87
CA LEU A 45 4.11 0.37 -1.57
C LEU A 45 4.30 0.37 -3.10
N GLY A 46 5.53 0.16 -3.58
CA GLY A 46 5.82 -0.05 -5.00
C GLY A 46 5.31 -1.38 -5.54
N ASP A 47 5.34 -2.44 -4.73
CA ASP A 47 4.92 -3.80 -5.09
C ASP A 47 3.38 -3.95 -5.24
N VAL A 48 2.60 -2.92 -4.87
CA VAL A 48 1.12 -2.96 -4.93
C VAL A 48 0.60 -3.25 -6.34
N SER A 49 1.27 -2.74 -7.39
CA SER A 49 0.86 -2.99 -8.78
C SER A 49 0.92 -4.47 -9.14
N ASP A 50 1.98 -5.16 -8.69
CA ASP A 50 2.19 -6.58 -8.99
C ASP A 50 1.12 -7.44 -8.30
N ILE A 51 0.69 -7.06 -7.09
CA ILE A 51 -0.39 -7.78 -6.38
C ILE A 51 -1.73 -7.61 -7.06
N VAL A 52 -2.06 -6.40 -7.54
CA VAL A 52 -3.33 -6.18 -8.25
C VAL A 52 -3.38 -7.04 -9.52
N ASP A 53 -2.24 -7.27 -10.17
CA ASP A 53 -2.14 -8.11 -11.36
C ASP A 53 -2.27 -9.62 -11.04
N ASP A 54 -1.72 -10.08 -9.91
CA ASP A 54 -1.73 -11.49 -9.50
C ASP A 54 -2.91 -11.91 -8.61
N MET A 55 -3.79 -10.97 -8.26
CA MET A 55 -4.92 -11.23 -7.38
C MET A 55 -5.94 -12.19 -8.00
N ARG A 56 -6.39 -13.15 -7.20
CA ARG A 56 -7.39 -14.14 -7.58
C ARG A 56 -8.61 -14.03 -6.69
N VAL A 57 -9.76 -14.18 -7.32
CA VAL A 57 -11.04 -14.21 -6.63
C VAL A 57 -11.73 -15.52 -6.96
N TYR A 58 -12.00 -16.31 -5.93
CA TYR A 58 -12.83 -17.50 -6.03
C TYR A 58 -14.25 -17.12 -5.63
N HIS A 59 -15.20 -17.52 -6.48
CA HIS A 59 -16.60 -17.19 -6.27
C HIS A 59 -17.50 -18.34 -6.71
N THR A 60 -18.60 -18.51 -5.99
CA THR A 60 -19.66 -19.46 -6.30
C THR A 60 -20.74 -18.75 -7.09
N VAL A 61 -21.16 -19.35 -8.21
CA VAL A 61 -22.21 -18.84 -9.09
C VAL A 61 -23.38 -19.83 -9.15
N PHE A 62 -24.59 -19.33 -8.99
CA PHE A 62 -25.82 -20.08 -9.22
C PHE A 62 -26.54 -19.55 -10.45
N LEU A 63 -26.72 -20.41 -11.45
CA LEU A 63 -27.42 -20.08 -12.69
C LEU A 63 -28.82 -20.68 -12.70
N ILE A 64 -29.83 -19.84 -12.93
CA ILE A 64 -31.23 -20.21 -13.07
C ILE A 64 -31.62 -20.05 -14.55
N PRO A 65 -32.05 -21.12 -15.24
CA PRO A 65 -32.47 -21.02 -16.64
C PRO A 65 -33.78 -20.24 -16.77
N MET A 66 -33.81 -19.26 -17.69
CA MET A 66 -35.01 -18.46 -17.99
C MET A 66 -35.71 -18.91 -19.29
N GLY A 67 -35.10 -19.80 -20.06
CA GLY A 67 -35.56 -20.24 -21.39
C GLY A 67 -34.80 -19.52 -22.51
N ASN A 68 -34.95 -19.99 -23.75
CA ASN A 68 -34.26 -19.43 -24.93
C ASN A 68 -32.73 -19.28 -24.77
N ASN A 69 -32.09 -20.22 -24.07
CA ASN A 69 -30.65 -20.18 -23.76
C ASN A 69 -30.22 -18.96 -22.95
N GLU A 70 -31.13 -18.36 -22.18
CA GLU A 70 -30.86 -17.27 -21.23
C GLU A 70 -30.85 -17.78 -19.79
N TYR A 71 -29.99 -17.18 -18.97
CA TYR A 71 -29.79 -17.54 -17.56
C TYR A 71 -29.70 -16.29 -16.70
N TYR A 72 -30.28 -16.39 -15.51
CA TYR A 72 -30.09 -15.45 -14.43
C TYR A 72 -29.05 -16.00 -13.46
N GLY A 73 -28.00 -15.23 -13.18
CA GLY A 73 -26.90 -15.61 -12.31
C GLY A 73 -26.90 -14.82 -11.01
N THR A 74 -26.87 -15.53 -9.88
CA THR A 74 -26.49 -14.96 -8.59
C THR A 74 -25.10 -15.45 -8.20
N GLN A 75 -24.39 -14.71 -7.36
CA GLN A 75 -23.03 -15.07 -6.98
C GLN A 75 -22.64 -14.63 -5.58
N SER A 76 -21.64 -15.31 -5.03
CA SER A 76 -20.97 -14.96 -3.78
C SER A 76 -19.47 -15.08 -3.98
N TRP A 77 -18.73 -14.09 -3.49
CA TRP A 77 -17.28 -14.18 -3.39
C TRP A 77 -16.92 -14.98 -2.14
N ASP A 78 -16.14 -16.03 -2.32
CA ASP A 78 -15.84 -16.98 -1.24
C ASP A 78 -14.46 -16.68 -0.66
N ILE A 79 -13.46 -16.49 -1.52
CA ILE A 79 -12.06 -16.27 -1.15
C ILE A 79 -11.44 -15.24 -2.11
N VAL A 80 -10.64 -14.35 -1.54
CA VAL A 80 -9.69 -13.50 -2.28
C VAL A 80 -8.29 -13.90 -1.86
N GLU A 81 -7.38 -14.10 -2.82
CA GLU A 81 -5.99 -14.39 -2.54
C GLU A 81 -5.02 -13.65 -3.47
N PHE A 82 -3.78 -13.47 -3.02
CA PHE A 82 -2.65 -13.05 -3.84
C PHE A 82 -1.36 -13.70 -3.32
N ASP A 83 -0.34 -13.80 -4.17
CA ASP A 83 1.01 -14.17 -3.74
C ASP A 83 1.82 -12.91 -3.45
N TYR A 84 2.55 -12.93 -2.33
CA TYR A 84 3.56 -11.93 -2.05
C TYR A 84 4.84 -12.59 -1.55
N ARG A 85 5.88 -12.53 -2.39
CA ARG A 85 7.21 -13.09 -2.11
C ARG A 85 7.15 -14.57 -1.70
N GLY A 86 6.27 -15.35 -2.33
CA GLY A 86 6.08 -16.78 -2.07
C GLY A 86 5.19 -17.08 -0.85
N ASN A 87 4.58 -16.06 -0.24
CA ASN A 87 3.53 -16.25 0.76
C ASN A 87 2.17 -16.03 0.10
N VAL A 88 1.30 -17.04 0.18
CA VAL A 88 -0.09 -16.90 -0.24
C VAL A 88 -0.86 -16.20 0.87
N VAL A 89 -1.35 -15.00 0.58
CA VAL A 89 -2.27 -14.25 1.44
C VAL A 89 -3.67 -14.52 0.94
N SER A 90 -4.54 -15.03 1.81
CA SER A 90 -5.90 -15.42 1.44
C SER A 90 -6.86 -15.10 2.58
N ASP A 91 -8.01 -14.50 2.26
CA ASP A 91 -9.09 -14.32 3.22
C ASP A 91 -10.47 -14.30 2.54
N SER A 92 -11.52 -14.46 3.33
CA SER A 92 -12.89 -14.26 2.88
C SER A 92 -13.22 -12.76 2.83
N PRO A 93 -14.02 -12.29 1.85
CA PRO A 93 -14.42 -10.89 1.77
C PRO A 93 -15.04 -10.31 3.04
N GLN A 94 -15.66 -11.14 3.88
CA GLN A 94 -16.32 -10.71 5.11
C GLN A 94 -15.33 -10.41 6.26
N ASN A 95 -14.12 -10.96 6.18
CA ASN A 95 -13.08 -10.78 7.20
C ASN A 95 -12.14 -9.62 6.89
N ILE A 96 -12.12 -9.15 5.63
CA ILE A 96 -11.28 -8.04 5.22
C ILE A 96 -11.88 -6.74 5.79
N LEU A 97 -11.14 -6.08 6.68
CA LEU A 97 -11.60 -4.85 7.34
C LEU A 97 -11.82 -3.72 6.33
N GLY A 98 -12.91 -2.97 6.49
CA GLY A 98 -13.27 -1.87 5.58
C GLY A 98 -13.68 -2.30 4.16
N PHE A 99 -13.73 -3.61 3.91
CA PHE A 99 -14.14 -4.18 2.63
C PHE A 99 -15.58 -4.67 2.72
N THR A 100 -16.41 -4.25 1.77
CA THR A 100 -17.79 -4.70 1.68
C THR A 100 -18.11 -4.91 0.21
N VAL A 101 -18.01 -6.15 -0.24
CA VAL A 101 -18.27 -6.51 -1.63
C VAL A 101 -19.74 -6.79 -1.82
N HIS A 102 -20.33 -6.15 -2.82
CA HIS A 102 -21.69 -6.41 -3.25
C HIS A 102 -21.65 -6.78 -4.74
N PRO A 103 -21.50 -8.07 -5.07
CA PRO A 103 -21.62 -8.52 -6.45
C PRO A 103 -23.06 -8.33 -6.89
N GLU A 104 -23.29 -7.60 -7.97
CA GLU A 104 -24.61 -7.55 -8.58
C GLU A 104 -24.91 -8.91 -9.24
N ASP A 105 -26.18 -9.30 -9.18
CA ASP A 105 -26.70 -10.38 -10.03
C ASP A 105 -26.53 -10.02 -11.50
N PHE A 106 -26.37 -11.03 -12.35
CA PHE A 106 -26.08 -10.83 -13.77
C PHE A 106 -26.99 -11.67 -14.66
N THR A 107 -27.09 -11.23 -15.92
CA THR A 107 -27.69 -12.04 -16.98
C THR A 107 -26.61 -12.64 -17.85
N SER A 108 -26.89 -13.83 -18.35
CA SER A 108 -26.01 -14.53 -19.27
C SER A 108 -26.80 -15.30 -20.31
N ARG A 109 -26.15 -15.63 -21.42
CA ARG A 109 -26.77 -16.30 -22.55
C ARG A 109 -25.80 -17.17 -23.32
N GLU A 110 -26.33 -18.24 -23.89
CA GLU A 110 -25.59 -19.10 -24.80
C GLU A 110 -25.97 -18.79 -26.25
N ILE A 111 -24.97 -18.47 -27.07
CA ILE A 111 -25.12 -18.21 -28.50
C ILE A 111 -24.06 -19.04 -29.23
N CYS A 112 -24.51 -19.96 -30.11
CA CYS A 112 -23.65 -20.74 -30.99
C CYS A 112 -22.48 -21.46 -30.26
N GLY A 113 -22.74 -22.06 -29.09
CA GLY A 113 -21.73 -22.76 -28.30
C GLY A 113 -20.77 -21.84 -27.54
N THR A 114 -21.12 -20.57 -27.34
CA THR A 114 -20.38 -19.63 -26.47
C THR A 114 -21.30 -19.08 -25.40
N PHE A 115 -20.83 -19.13 -24.15
CA PHE A 115 -21.49 -18.52 -23.01
C PHE A 115 -21.02 -17.08 -22.83
N TYR A 116 -21.98 -16.15 -22.78
CA TYR A 116 -21.73 -14.73 -22.59
C TYR A 116 -22.32 -14.27 -21.26
N ILE A 117 -21.56 -13.48 -20.52
CA ILE A 117 -21.97 -12.79 -19.29
C ILE A 117 -22.13 -11.32 -19.65
N ASP A 118 -23.36 -10.83 -19.69
CA ASP A 118 -23.71 -9.55 -20.34
C ASP A 118 -23.33 -8.33 -19.50
N ARG A 119 -23.40 -8.46 -18.18
CA ARG A 119 -23.06 -7.40 -17.23
C ARG A 119 -22.82 -7.99 -15.85
N HIS A 120 -21.58 -7.92 -15.41
CA HIS A 120 -21.18 -8.25 -14.05
C HIS A 120 -20.58 -6.99 -13.43
N ARG A 121 -21.30 -6.41 -12.46
CA ARG A 121 -20.82 -5.25 -11.73
C ARG A 121 -20.52 -5.63 -10.31
N ILE A 122 -19.49 -5.00 -9.79
CA ILE A 122 -19.05 -5.23 -8.43
C ILE A 122 -18.71 -3.85 -7.86
N GLU A 123 -19.42 -3.49 -6.80
CA GLU A 123 -19.25 -2.22 -6.10
C GLU A 123 -18.29 -2.39 -4.92
N ASN A 124 -17.53 -1.33 -4.62
CA ASN A 124 -16.61 -1.19 -3.49
C ASN A 124 -15.52 -2.25 -3.42
N VAL A 125 -15.01 -2.68 -4.57
CA VAL A 125 -14.12 -3.85 -4.64
C VAL A 125 -12.65 -3.48 -4.67
N VAL A 126 -12.18 -2.85 -5.74
CA VAL A 126 -10.72 -2.79 -5.96
C VAL A 126 -10.02 -1.91 -4.92
N GLY A 127 -10.67 -0.83 -4.48
CA GLY A 127 -10.13 0.04 -3.44
C GLY A 127 -9.84 -0.66 -2.11
N GLY A 128 -10.83 -1.39 -1.57
CA GLY A 128 -10.66 -2.13 -0.32
C GLY A 128 -9.66 -3.29 -0.46
N LEU A 129 -9.60 -3.93 -1.63
CA LEU A 129 -8.60 -4.95 -1.93
C LEU A 129 -7.17 -4.40 -1.92
N VAL A 130 -6.97 -3.21 -2.51
CA VAL A 130 -5.66 -2.55 -2.50
C VAL A 130 -5.24 -2.18 -1.08
N ARG A 131 -6.14 -1.63 -0.27
CA ARG A 131 -5.84 -1.32 1.13
C ARG A 131 -5.47 -2.56 1.94
N TRP A 132 -6.26 -3.63 1.81
CA TRP A 132 -5.99 -4.91 2.44
C TRP A 132 -4.64 -5.50 2.02
N ALA A 133 -4.33 -5.46 0.72
CA ALA A 133 -3.04 -5.93 0.21
C ALA A 133 -1.87 -5.15 0.83
N ILE A 134 -1.99 -3.81 0.94
CA ILE A 134 -0.99 -2.96 1.58
C ILE A 134 -0.80 -3.36 3.06
N GLU A 135 -1.89 -3.48 3.82
CA GLU A 135 -1.83 -3.85 5.25
C GLU A 135 -1.23 -5.25 5.45
N ALA A 136 -1.59 -6.21 4.61
CA ALA A 136 -1.03 -7.55 4.63
C ALA A 136 0.47 -7.56 4.30
N MET A 137 0.92 -6.80 3.29
CA MET A 137 2.34 -6.69 2.97
C MET A 137 3.15 -6.03 4.09
N VAL A 138 2.62 -4.95 4.68
CA VAL A 138 3.23 -4.29 5.85
C VAL A 138 3.44 -5.32 6.95
N THR A 139 2.42 -6.14 7.23
CA THR A 139 2.50 -7.21 8.23
C THR A 139 3.56 -8.25 7.86
N ILE A 140 3.57 -8.75 6.63
CA ILE A 140 4.52 -9.78 6.18
C ILE A 140 5.96 -9.26 6.32
N VAL A 141 6.26 -8.08 5.79
CA VAL A 141 7.63 -7.56 5.81
C VAL A 141 8.06 -7.23 7.23
N SER A 142 7.24 -6.49 7.96
CA SER A 142 7.58 -6.01 9.30
C SER A 142 7.74 -7.14 10.32
N CYS A 143 6.88 -8.15 10.26
CA CYS A 143 6.91 -9.27 11.21
C CYS A 143 7.86 -10.41 10.78
N SER A 144 8.42 -10.37 9.56
CA SER A 144 9.37 -11.39 9.08
C SER A 144 10.82 -11.17 9.50
N SER A 145 11.16 -9.95 9.92
CA SER A 145 12.50 -9.57 10.35
C SER A 145 12.57 -9.41 11.87
N SER A 146 13.64 -9.90 12.50
CA SER A 146 13.92 -9.62 13.91
C SER A 146 14.36 -8.18 14.17
N ASP A 147 14.80 -7.49 13.11
CA ASP A 147 15.41 -6.16 13.19
C ASP A 147 14.39 -5.04 12.91
N MET A 148 13.11 -5.40 12.75
CA MET A 148 11.99 -4.50 12.49
C MET A 148 10.88 -4.78 13.51
N PRO A 149 10.20 -3.74 14.05
CA PRO A 149 8.99 -3.95 14.82
C PRO A 149 7.89 -4.57 13.95
N CYS A 150 7.07 -5.44 14.52
CA CYS A 150 5.96 -6.08 13.80
C CYS A 150 4.74 -5.16 13.84
N TYR A 151 4.31 -4.69 12.67
CA TYR A 151 3.16 -3.80 12.49
C TYR A 151 2.01 -4.52 11.80
N TYR A 152 0.77 -4.19 12.18
CA TYR A 152 -0.43 -4.80 11.61
C TYR A 152 -1.24 -3.83 10.72
N SER A 153 -0.78 -2.59 10.60
CA SER A 153 -1.40 -1.59 9.72
C SER A 153 -0.35 -0.65 9.14
N LEU A 154 -0.65 -0.05 7.98
CA LEU A 154 0.20 0.99 7.41
C LEU A 154 0.28 2.21 8.33
N GLU A 155 -0.81 2.58 8.99
CA GLU A 155 -0.85 3.73 9.91
C GLU A 155 0.14 3.55 11.06
N GLU A 156 0.09 2.39 11.73
CA GLU A 156 1.03 2.04 12.82
C GLU A 156 2.49 2.09 12.34
N ALA A 157 2.77 1.52 11.16
CA ALA A 157 4.12 1.58 10.59
C ALA A 157 4.55 3.03 10.31
N LEU A 158 3.70 3.86 9.71
CA LEU A 158 4.02 5.25 9.40
C LEU A 158 4.21 6.11 10.66
N GLU A 159 3.49 5.83 11.75
CA GLU A 159 3.65 6.53 13.02
C GLU A 159 5.05 6.34 13.62
N ASP A 160 5.67 5.18 13.37
CA ASP A 160 6.97 4.81 13.94
C ASP A 160 8.16 5.13 13.01
N ILE A 161 7.90 5.54 11.75
CA ILE A 161 8.98 5.95 10.81
C ILE A 161 9.71 7.21 11.32
N ILE A 162 8.99 8.14 11.95
CA ILE A 162 9.56 9.42 12.41
C ILE A 162 9.55 9.47 13.94
N ASP A 163 10.73 9.30 14.52
CA ASP A 163 10.98 9.42 15.95
C ASP A 163 11.15 10.89 16.38
N CYS A 164 10.01 11.54 16.65
CA CYS A 164 9.97 12.91 17.12
C CYS A 164 10.56 13.09 18.53
N ASP A 165 10.69 12.02 19.32
CA ASP A 165 11.33 12.08 20.64
C ASP A 165 12.85 12.24 20.48
N SER A 166 13.47 11.37 19.68
CA SER A 166 14.90 11.43 19.37
C SER A 166 15.30 12.76 18.73
N ILE A 167 14.48 13.30 17.82
CA ILE A 167 14.71 14.62 17.21
C ILE A 167 14.64 15.73 18.26
N ALA A 168 13.65 15.69 19.16
CA ALA A 168 13.49 16.69 20.20
C ALA A 168 14.64 16.67 21.22
N VAL A 169 15.11 15.48 21.61
CA VAL A 169 16.28 15.30 22.48
C VAL A 169 17.56 15.81 21.79
N ALA A 170 17.80 15.45 20.54
CA ALA A 170 19.01 15.87 19.83
C ALA A 170 19.09 17.39 19.63
N ILE A 171 17.95 18.04 19.35
CA ILE A 171 17.88 19.50 19.25
C ILE A 171 18.06 20.15 20.63
N GLU A 172 17.50 19.56 21.69
CA GLU A 172 17.70 20.03 23.06
C GLU A 172 19.18 19.94 23.47
N ASP A 173 19.83 18.80 23.23
CA ASP A 173 21.26 18.59 23.51
C ASP A 173 22.14 19.58 22.74
N LEU A 174 21.82 19.83 21.46
CA LEU A 174 22.52 20.82 20.65
C LEU A 174 22.38 22.23 21.24
N VAL A 175 21.17 22.63 21.64
CA VAL A 175 20.91 23.96 22.22
C VAL A 175 21.66 24.14 23.55
N TRP A 176 21.65 23.13 24.43
CA TRP A 176 22.40 23.17 25.69
C TRP A 176 23.92 23.18 25.50
N SER A 177 24.43 22.55 24.44
CA SER A 177 25.87 22.58 24.13
C SER A 177 26.38 23.98 23.75
N ILE A 178 25.49 24.83 23.22
CA ILE A 178 25.81 26.20 22.79
C ILE A 178 25.56 27.20 23.91
N TRP A 179 24.51 26.98 24.72
CA TRP A 179 24.13 27.82 25.83
C TRP A 179 23.65 26.98 27.02
N GLU A 180 24.52 26.87 28.02
CA GLU A 180 24.35 25.98 29.19
C GLU A 180 23.10 26.29 30.04
N ASP A 181 22.61 27.54 30.01
CA ASP A 181 21.39 27.97 30.72
C ASP A 181 20.18 28.14 29.79
N ALA A 182 20.21 27.56 28.58
CA ALA A 182 19.11 27.72 27.65
C ALA A 182 17.81 27.05 28.17
N PRO A 183 16.65 27.70 28.01
CA PRO A 183 15.37 27.05 28.31
C PRO A 183 15.16 25.81 27.44
N SER A 184 14.53 24.79 28.00
CA SER A 184 14.18 23.56 27.27
C SER A 184 13.38 23.88 26.01
N VAL A 185 13.85 23.34 24.87
CA VAL A 185 13.17 23.42 23.57
C VAL A 185 12.51 22.09 23.20
N TYR A 186 12.67 21.05 24.01
CA TYR A 186 12.13 19.72 23.74
C TYR A 186 10.62 19.75 23.44
N SER A 187 9.82 20.31 24.34
CA SER A 187 8.36 20.29 24.20
C SER A 187 7.85 20.99 22.92
N PRO A 188 8.28 22.23 22.58
CA PRO A 188 7.85 22.86 21.34
C PRO A 188 8.38 22.14 20.08
N VAL A 189 9.59 21.58 20.12
CA VAL A 189 10.16 20.81 19.00
C VAL A 189 9.40 19.50 18.79
N PHE A 190 9.19 18.71 19.84
CA PHE A 190 8.40 17.49 19.82
C PHE A 190 6.99 17.76 19.27
N SER A 191 6.30 18.79 19.79
CA SER A 191 4.95 19.11 19.34
C SER A 191 4.91 19.55 17.87
N ALA A 192 5.90 20.29 17.41
CA ALA A 192 5.98 20.71 16.01
C ALA A 192 6.25 19.51 15.09
N CYS A 193 7.22 18.67 15.46
CA CYS A 193 7.53 17.43 14.73
C CYS A 193 6.31 16.52 14.65
N ASN A 194 5.67 16.23 15.79
CA ASN A 194 4.53 15.32 15.83
C ASN A 194 3.34 15.85 15.02
N SER A 195 3.11 17.17 15.02
CA SER A 195 2.07 17.78 14.19
C SER A 195 2.35 17.61 12.70
N GLN A 196 3.60 17.79 12.25
CA GLN A 196 3.96 17.62 10.85
C GLN A 196 3.91 16.14 10.42
N LYS A 197 4.40 15.24 11.29
CA LYS A 197 4.28 13.79 11.12
C LYS A 197 2.82 13.39 10.88
N GLN A 198 1.92 13.81 11.77
CA GLN A 198 0.50 13.49 11.66
C GLN A 198 -0.14 14.10 10.39
N ASN A 199 0.27 15.31 9.97
CA ASN A 199 -0.20 15.87 8.70
C ASN A 199 0.21 15.03 7.49
N ALA A 200 1.45 14.54 7.46
CA ALA A 200 1.96 13.69 6.39
C ALA A 200 1.27 12.32 6.36
N ILE A 201 1.10 11.68 7.51
CA ILE A 201 0.37 10.42 7.66
C ILE A 201 -1.06 10.59 7.14
N ASN A 202 -1.77 11.62 7.60
CA ASN A 202 -3.13 11.92 7.13
C ASN A 202 -3.17 12.16 5.62
N ALA A 203 -2.17 12.83 5.04
CA ALA A 203 -2.13 13.04 3.59
C ALA A 203 -2.00 11.72 2.81
N ILE A 204 -1.17 10.79 3.29
CA ILE A 204 -0.98 9.46 2.69
C ILE A 204 -2.27 8.64 2.81
N LEU A 205 -2.86 8.57 4.01
CA LEU A 205 -4.10 7.82 4.24
C LEU A 205 -5.26 8.38 3.40
N ASN A 206 -5.41 9.71 3.32
CA ASN A 206 -6.41 10.34 2.46
C ASN A 206 -6.16 10.06 0.96
N ALA A 207 -4.91 9.93 0.53
CA ALA A 207 -4.60 9.56 -0.85
C ALA A 207 -5.05 8.11 -1.14
N LEU A 208 -4.81 7.19 -0.19
CA LEU A 208 -5.27 5.80 -0.29
C LEU A 208 -6.80 5.69 -0.26
N ASP A 209 -7.48 6.48 0.57
CA ASP A 209 -8.94 6.55 0.60
C ASP A 209 -9.50 7.12 -0.71
N ASN A 210 -8.84 8.13 -1.30
CA ASN A 210 -9.23 8.65 -2.62
C ASN A 210 -9.04 7.63 -3.74
N ILE A 211 -7.94 6.85 -3.72
CA ILE A 211 -7.76 5.72 -4.63
C ILE A 211 -8.91 4.72 -4.44
N THR A 212 -9.27 4.44 -3.19
CA THR A 212 -10.38 3.53 -2.88
C THR A 212 -11.70 3.98 -3.50
N VAL A 213 -11.99 5.28 -3.45
CA VAL A 213 -13.18 5.87 -4.08
C VAL A 213 -13.10 5.84 -5.60
N GLN A 214 -11.94 6.09 -6.20
CA GLN A 214 -11.78 6.07 -7.66
C GLN A 214 -11.88 4.66 -8.26
N LEU A 215 -11.43 3.65 -7.49
CA LEU A 215 -11.43 2.24 -7.87
C LEU A 215 -12.72 1.51 -7.45
N ASN A 216 -13.78 2.26 -7.11
CA ASN A 216 -14.96 1.70 -6.46
C ASN A 216 -15.82 0.84 -7.40
N LEU A 217 -15.89 1.16 -8.69
CA LEU A 217 -16.73 0.41 -9.63
C LEU A 217 -15.90 -0.42 -10.61
N LEU A 218 -16.10 -1.74 -10.55
CA LEU A 218 -15.65 -2.68 -11.56
C LEU A 218 -16.86 -3.13 -12.39
N SER A 219 -16.76 -2.98 -13.71
CA SER A 219 -17.80 -3.45 -14.65
C SER A 219 -17.19 -4.39 -15.65
N LEU A 220 -17.61 -5.65 -15.61
CA LEU A 220 -17.10 -6.75 -16.41
C LEU A 220 -18.17 -7.33 -17.34
N ARG A 221 -17.69 -7.92 -18.43
CA ARG A 221 -18.40 -8.82 -19.34
C ARG A 221 -17.54 -10.02 -19.59
N GLY A 222 -18.14 -11.19 -19.57
CA GLY A 222 -17.45 -12.46 -19.70
C GLY A 222 -17.78 -13.14 -21.01
N MET A 223 -16.84 -13.88 -21.56
CA MET A 223 -17.14 -14.86 -22.59
C MET A 223 -16.34 -16.14 -22.38
N SER A 224 -16.96 -17.27 -22.66
CA SER A 224 -16.31 -18.57 -22.58
C SER A 224 -16.88 -19.55 -23.61
N PRO A 225 -16.04 -20.26 -24.37
CA PRO A 225 -16.50 -21.35 -25.22
C PRO A 225 -17.08 -22.50 -24.39
N ILE A 226 -18.16 -23.10 -24.88
CA ILE A 226 -18.76 -24.32 -24.33
C ILE A 226 -18.17 -25.51 -25.07
N VAL A 227 -17.59 -26.45 -24.33
CA VAL A 227 -16.91 -27.65 -24.89
C VAL A 227 -17.87 -28.82 -24.90
N THR A 228 -18.61 -28.99 -23.80
CA THR A 228 -19.65 -30.01 -23.62
C THR A 228 -20.81 -29.39 -22.84
N ASP A 229 -21.94 -30.09 -22.73
CA ASP A 229 -23.08 -29.68 -21.89
C ASP A 229 -22.73 -29.48 -20.40
N ARG A 230 -21.51 -29.86 -19.98
CA ARG A 230 -21.04 -29.79 -18.60
C ARG A 230 -19.72 -29.04 -18.41
N ASP A 231 -18.97 -28.78 -19.48
CA ASP A 231 -17.63 -28.21 -19.42
C ASP A 231 -17.51 -26.96 -20.29
N MET A 232 -16.90 -25.93 -19.70
CA MET A 232 -16.54 -24.69 -20.36
C MET A 232 -15.01 -24.59 -20.43
N HIS A 233 -14.48 -24.04 -21.53
CA HIS A 233 -13.07 -23.66 -21.57
C HIS A 233 -12.81 -22.49 -20.60
N PRO A 234 -11.54 -22.19 -20.25
CA PRO A 234 -11.21 -20.93 -19.63
C PRO A 234 -11.78 -19.76 -20.46
N GLY A 235 -12.50 -18.87 -19.77
CA GLY A 235 -13.12 -17.69 -20.33
C GLY A 235 -12.30 -16.43 -20.09
N ARG A 236 -12.73 -15.34 -20.71
CA ARG A 236 -12.12 -14.01 -20.54
C ARG A 236 -13.12 -13.00 -20.03
N TRP A 237 -12.65 -12.15 -19.13
CA TRP A 237 -13.28 -10.91 -18.71
C TRP A 237 -12.79 -9.74 -19.54
N PHE A 238 -13.73 -8.87 -19.88
CA PHE A 238 -13.48 -7.57 -20.51
C PHE A 238 -14.28 -6.52 -19.75
N GLY A 239 -13.69 -5.38 -19.47
CA GLY A 239 -14.39 -4.39 -18.66
C GLY A 239 -13.69 -3.07 -18.54
N SER A 240 -14.18 -2.30 -17.58
CA SER A 240 -13.58 -1.04 -17.18
C SER A 240 -13.38 -0.99 -15.67
N LEU A 241 -12.23 -0.46 -15.28
CA LEU A 241 -11.86 -0.14 -13.90
C LEU A 241 -11.27 1.26 -13.89
N ALA A 242 -11.74 2.13 -13.00
CA ALA A 242 -11.23 3.50 -12.86
C ALA A 242 -11.25 4.35 -14.16
N GLY A 243 -12.14 4.03 -15.10
CA GLY A 243 -12.18 4.65 -16.43
C GLY A 243 -11.13 4.12 -17.43
N GLY A 244 -10.28 3.17 -17.03
CA GLY A 244 -9.38 2.42 -17.91
C GLY A 244 -9.99 1.10 -18.39
N ASN A 245 -9.34 0.47 -19.37
CA ASN A 245 -9.71 -0.86 -19.85
C ASN A 245 -9.17 -1.92 -18.89
N PHE A 246 -9.99 -2.92 -18.58
CA PHE A 246 -9.63 -4.07 -17.76
C PHE A 246 -9.83 -5.36 -18.56
N THR A 247 -8.91 -6.30 -18.42
CA THR A 247 -9.04 -7.67 -18.93
C THR A 247 -8.58 -8.66 -17.87
N GLY A 248 -9.23 -9.81 -17.82
CA GLY A 248 -8.82 -10.91 -16.95
C GLY A 248 -9.26 -12.25 -17.53
N ASP A 249 -8.90 -13.33 -16.87
CA ASP A 249 -9.31 -14.68 -17.23
C ASP A 249 -10.19 -15.27 -16.12
N PHE A 250 -11.04 -16.23 -16.47
CA PHE A 250 -11.77 -17.03 -15.49
C PHE A 250 -11.85 -18.48 -15.90
N THR A 251 -12.01 -19.35 -14.92
CA THR A 251 -12.31 -20.76 -15.15
C THR A 251 -13.59 -21.10 -14.42
N ALA A 252 -14.54 -21.72 -15.12
CA ALA A 252 -15.76 -22.22 -14.51
C ALA A 252 -15.66 -23.73 -14.38
N ILE A 253 -15.84 -24.25 -13.16
CA ILE A 253 -15.88 -25.68 -12.87
C ILE A 253 -17.25 -25.97 -12.27
N ARG A 254 -17.98 -26.93 -12.85
CA ARG A 254 -19.22 -27.42 -12.28
C ARG A 254 -18.89 -28.50 -11.25
N PRO A 255 -19.25 -28.34 -9.97
CA PRO A 255 -19.10 -29.40 -8.97
C PRO A 255 -20.01 -30.60 -9.22
#